data_AF-A0A7W0WSC4-F1
#
_entry.id   AF-A0A7W0WSC4-F1
#
_cell.length_a   1.000
_cell.length_b   1.000
_cell.length_c   1.000
_cell.angle_alpha   90.00
_cell.angle_beta   90.00
_cell.angle_gamma   90.00
#
_symmetry.space_group_name_H-M   'P 1'
#
loop_
_entity.id
_entity.type
_entity.pdbx_description
1 polymer ?
#
loop_
_entity_poly.entity_id
_entity_poly.type
_entity_poly.pdbx_seq_one_letter_code
_entity_poly.pdbx_strand_id
1 'polypeptide(L)'
;MSTLLDELKTAWEYVSSIEPALGKVSMDELRRVEGSIASVERYTGEIDELDAEDAESAQSALAVLYSRGAAIAVAAGAEGVAQRWFDEGESHALDEAYAAQFMDGRRDPERYRKLVQGRWQIANHREGDARKLWREVVKANNTDAIALAANAEQKAPRALKDGQMPSLWTYNGIGVGFSGSRDRWDDGSYATTHCFKIFYIPIIPLKAYRVVDGQEDNEYFILAREQLSSFARIWRWSLLGMIVLGIAWYGISSHLNDPNRLARIRWDESMEKVAKAAPDDALRELDARMKDYDLWRVGRDRAEKAGAEVVRIAAAMVKKPFTLEQANRVVRRYDAMPTEAKGGAARAAMV
;
A
#
# COMPACT_ATOMS: atom_id res chain seq x y z
N MET A 1 46.27 -20.09 -18.86
CA MET A 1 44.82 -20.22 -19.12
C MET A 1 43.96 -20.23 -17.86
N SER A 2 44.21 -21.01 -16.78
CA SER A 2 43.38 -20.86 -15.55
C SER A 2 43.59 -19.51 -14.83
N THR A 3 44.73 -18.86 -15.05
CA THR A 3 45.19 -17.66 -14.35
C THR A 3 44.26 -16.45 -14.48
N LEU A 4 43.87 -16.05 -15.69
CA LEU A 4 43.02 -14.85 -15.88
C LEU A 4 41.62 -15.03 -15.27
N LEU A 5 40.96 -16.17 -15.55
CA LEU A 5 39.60 -16.42 -15.06
C LEU A 5 39.57 -16.57 -13.52
N ASP A 6 40.60 -17.20 -12.94
CA ASP A 6 40.73 -17.32 -11.48
C ASP A 6 40.94 -15.95 -10.81
N GLU A 7 41.78 -15.08 -11.40
CA GLU A 7 41.99 -13.70 -10.92
C GLU A 7 40.72 -12.84 -11.09
N LEU A 8 40.04 -12.94 -12.23
CA LEU A 8 38.76 -12.26 -12.49
C LEU A 8 37.72 -12.64 -11.45
N LYS A 9 37.58 -13.94 -11.18
CA LYS A 9 36.65 -14.46 -10.18
C LYS A 9 36.98 -13.92 -8.79
N THR A 10 38.25 -13.97 -8.39
CA THR A 10 38.72 -13.48 -7.09
C THR A 10 38.46 -11.98 -6.94
N ALA A 11 38.77 -11.20 -7.99
CA ALA A 11 38.52 -9.76 -8.00
C ALA A 11 37.02 -9.44 -7.94
N TRP A 12 36.20 -10.17 -8.70
CA TRP A 12 34.75 -10.02 -8.69
C TRP A 12 34.15 -10.33 -7.32
N GLU A 13 34.55 -11.43 -6.67
CA GLU A 13 34.09 -11.78 -5.32
C GLU A 13 34.39 -10.66 -4.32
N TYR A 14 35.60 -10.09 -4.38
CA TYR A 14 35.95 -8.97 -3.52
C TYR A 14 35.14 -7.71 -3.83
N VAL A 15 35.11 -7.28 -5.09
CA VAL A 15 34.45 -6.04 -5.53
C VAL A 15 32.93 -6.09 -5.31
N SER A 16 32.31 -7.25 -5.54
CA SER A 16 30.86 -7.43 -5.34
C SER A 16 30.45 -7.40 -3.87
N SER A 17 31.36 -7.65 -2.93
CA SER A 17 31.11 -7.57 -1.50
C SER A 17 30.92 -6.13 -0.99
N ILE A 18 31.42 -5.13 -1.74
CA ILE A 18 31.42 -3.72 -1.34
C ILE A 18 30.14 -3.03 -1.84
N GLU A 19 29.39 -2.40 -0.92
CA GLU A 19 28.23 -1.56 -1.29
C GLU A 19 28.71 -0.19 -1.81
N PRO A 20 28.50 0.18 -3.08
CA PRO A 20 28.98 1.44 -3.64
C PRO A 20 28.04 2.61 -3.25
N ALA A 21 27.86 2.84 -1.96
CA ALA A 21 27.04 3.90 -1.40
C ALA A 21 27.91 5.06 -0.90
N LEU A 22 27.47 6.30 -1.16
CA LEU A 22 28.15 7.50 -0.66
C LEU A 22 28.36 7.42 0.86
N GLY A 23 29.59 7.72 1.29
CA GLY A 23 29.99 7.70 2.70
C GLY A 23 30.13 6.32 3.32
N LYS A 24 29.96 5.22 2.56
CA LYS A 24 30.19 3.85 3.03
C LYS A 24 31.48 3.22 2.53
N VAL A 25 32.11 3.80 1.52
CA VAL A 25 33.36 3.29 0.95
C VAL A 25 34.52 4.13 1.48
N SER A 26 35.46 3.48 2.15
CA SER A 26 36.71 4.08 2.60
C SER A 26 37.76 4.12 1.50
N MET A 27 38.73 5.05 1.62
CA MET A 27 39.87 5.10 0.68
C MET A 27 40.74 3.84 0.74
N ASP A 28 40.80 3.16 1.88
CA ASP A 28 41.56 1.90 2.02
C ASP A 28 40.87 0.74 1.31
N GLU A 29 39.53 0.67 1.33
CA GLU A 29 38.78 -0.28 0.51
C GLU A 29 38.98 -0.02 -0.98
N LEU A 30 38.94 1.26 -1.41
CA LEU A 30 39.22 1.62 -2.80
C LEU A 30 40.62 1.16 -3.24
N ARG A 31 41.66 1.40 -2.43
CA ARG A 31 43.03 0.95 -2.73
C ARG A 31 43.13 -0.58 -2.89
N ARG A 32 42.37 -1.34 -2.11
CA ARG A 32 42.31 -2.80 -2.25
C ARG A 32 41.60 -3.21 -3.55
N VAL A 33 40.53 -2.50 -3.92
CA VAL A 33 39.86 -2.70 -5.22
C VAL A 33 40.82 -2.40 -6.37
N GLU A 34 41.57 -1.30 -6.30
CA GLU A 34 42.61 -0.97 -7.27
C GLU A 34 43.67 -2.07 -7.37
N GLY A 35 44.18 -2.56 -6.24
CA GLY A 35 45.14 -3.66 -6.23
C GLY A 35 44.58 -4.95 -6.83
N SER A 36 43.29 -5.23 -6.60
CA SER A 36 42.61 -6.40 -7.15
C SER A 36 42.41 -6.31 -8.66
N ILE A 37 41.96 -5.15 -9.16
CA ILE A 37 41.78 -4.90 -10.60
C ILE A 37 43.16 -4.89 -11.30
N ALA A 38 44.17 -4.27 -10.70
CA ALA A 38 45.53 -4.27 -11.22
C ALA A 38 46.16 -5.67 -11.28
N SER A 39 45.71 -6.63 -10.43
CA SER A 39 46.13 -8.03 -10.53
C SER A 39 45.58 -8.67 -11.80
N VAL A 40 44.31 -8.44 -12.11
CA VAL A 40 43.64 -8.90 -13.35
C VAL A 40 44.25 -8.26 -14.58
N GLU A 41 44.53 -6.94 -14.56
CA GLU A 41 45.13 -6.19 -15.68
C GLU A 41 46.48 -6.77 -16.14
N ARG A 42 47.22 -7.49 -15.30
CA ARG A 42 48.48 -8.15 -15.71
C ARG A 42 48.28 -9.28 -16.70
N TYR A 43 47.06 -9.85 -16.74
CA TYR A 43 46.72 -11.01 -17.53
C TYR A 43 45.79 -10.67 -18.70
N THR A 44 45.42 -9.40 -18.91
CA THR A 44 44.51 -9.02 -20.01
C THR A 44 45.13 -9.24 -21.39
N GLY A 45 46.46 -9.25 -21.50
CA GLY A 45 47.16 -9.64 -22.73
C GLY A 45 46.97 -11.11 -23.10
N GLU A 46 46.54 -11.97 -22.16
CA GLU A 46 46.23 -13.38 -22.44
C GLU A 46 44.86 -13.57 -23.09
N ILE A 47 44.02 -12.52 -23.18
CA ILE A 47 42.66 -12.63 -23.77
C ILE A 47 42.71 -13.06 -25.24
N ASP A 48 43.69 -12.54 -26.00
CA ASP A 48 43.88 -12.88 -27.41
C ASP A 48 44.36 -14.34 -27.61
N GLU A 49 44.81 -15.00 -26.54
CA GLU A 49 45.22 -16.41 -26.54
C GLU A 49 44.08 -17.37 -26.15
N LEU A 50 42.96 -16.85 -25.66
CA LEU A 50 41.76 -17.63 -25.36
C LEU A 50 41.01 -17.98 -26.65
N ASP A 51 40.17 -19.01 -26.59
CA ASP A 51 39.18 -19.19 -27.65
C ASP A 51 38.13 -18.07 -27.62
N ALA A 52 37.36 -17.93 -28.70
CA ALA A 52 36.45 -16.80 -28.88
C ALA A 52 35.38 -16.71 -27.79
N GLU A 53 34.86 -17.84 -27.29
CA GLU A 53 33.80 -17.87 -26.27
C GLU A 53 34.35 -17.45 -24.90
N ASP A 54 35.52 -17.97 -24.53
CA ASP A 54 36.21 -17.60 -23.30
C ASP A 54 36.70 -16.14 -23.34
N ALA A 55 37.17 -15.66 -24.49
CA ALA A 55 37.57 -14.27 -24.68
C ALA A 55 36.39 -13.30 -24.52
N GLU A 56 35.25 -13.58 -25.15
CA GLU A 56 34.02 -12.78 -25.00
C GLU A 56 33.53 -12.78 -23.54
N SER A 57 33.59 -13.92 -22.87
CA SER A 57 33.24 -14.08 -21.46
C SER A 57 34.16 -13.26 -20.56
N ALA A 58 35.48 -13.31 -20.80
CA ALA A 58 36.48 -12.55 -20.06
C ALA A 58 36.32 -11.03 -20.26
N GLN A 59 36.08 -10.57 -21.50
CA GLN A 59 35.83 -9.15 -21.81
C GLN A 59 34.56 -8.64 -21.13
N SER A 60 33.47 -9.42 -21.19
CA SER A 60 32.22 -9.09 -20.49
C SER A 60 32.43 -9.00 -18.97
N ALA A 61 33.19 -9.94 -18.39
CA ALA A 61 33.51 -9.93 -16.97
C ALA A 61 34.37 -8.71 -16.58
N LEU A 62 35.34 -8.31 -17.41
CA LEU A 62 36.15 -7.11 -17.22
C LEU A 62 35.30 -5.85 -17.23
N ALA A 63 34.41 -5.69 -18.22
CA ALA A 63 33.51 -4.54 -18.28
C ALA A 63 32.64 -4.46 -17.00
N VAL A 64 32.11 -5.59 -16.53
CA VAL A 64 31.34 -5.64 -15.27
C VAL A 64 32.19 -5.29 -14.04
N LEU A 65 33.45 -5.76 -13.99
CA LEU A 65 34.39 -5.43 -12.93
C LEU A 65 34.72 -3.93 -12.91
N TYR A 66 35.02 -3.32 -14.06
CA TYR A 66 35.27 -1.89 -14.19
C TYR A 66 34.04 -1.03 -13.87
N SER A 67 32.84 -1.44 -14.32
CA SER A 67 31.58 -0.79 -13.95
C SER A 67 31.43 -0.69 -12.43
N ARG A 68 31.75 -1.79 -11.73
CA ARG A 68 31.70 -1.83 -10.27
C ARG A 68 32.80 -1.00 -9.62
N GLY A 69 34.03 -1.14 -10.08
CA GLY A 69 35.16 -0.34 -9.61
C GLY A 69 34.84 1.14 -9.72
N ALA A 70 34.38 1.61 -10.89
CA ALA A 70 34.02 3.00 -11.13
C ALA A 70 32.98 3.50 -10.12
N ALA A 71 31.91 2.73 -9.86
CA ALA A 71 30.91 3.08 -8.86
C ALA A 71 31.49 3.17 -7.43
N ILE A 72 32.42 2.26 -7.06
CA ILE A 72 33.11 2.29 -5.77
C ILE A 72 34.02 3.53 -5.66
N ALA A 73 34.77 3.85 -6.72
CA ALA A 73 35.61 5.04 -6.79
C ALA A 73 34.81 6.34 -6.67
N VAL A 74 33.66 6.44 -7.34
CA VAL A 74 32.72 7.56 -7.18
C VAL A 74 32.23 7.64 -5.73
N ALA A 75 31.85 6.51 -5.12
CA ALA A 75 31.38 6.47 -3.74
C ALA A 75 32.44 6.92 -2.71
N ALA A 76 33.72 6.68 -3.01
CA ALA A 76 34.88 7.10 -2.21
C ALA A 76 35.34 8.54 -2.50
N GLY A 77 34.79 9.22 -3.53
CA GLY A 77 35.21 10.55 -3.94
C GLY A 77 36.48 10.61 -4.78
N ALA A 78 36.89 9.49 -5.40
CA ALA A 78 38.09 9.38 -6.23
C ALA A 78 37.76 9.50 -7.72
N GLU A 79 37.39 10.72 -8.16
CA GLU A 79 36.89 10.97 -9.52
C GLU A 79 37.86 10.56 -10.63
N GLY A 80 39.17 10.80 -10.47
CA GLY A 80 40.16 10.42 -11.47
C GLY A 80 40.25 8.90 -11.70
N VAL A 81 40.13 8.12 -10.63
CA VAL A 81 40.12 6.64 -10.71
C VAL A 81 38.83 6.16 -11.37
N ALA A 82 37.70 6.78 -11.04
CA ALA A 82 36.42 6.48 -11.67
C ALA A 82 36.44 6.75 -13.18
N GLN A 83 36.95 7.91 -13.62
CA GLN A 83 37.06 8.25 -15.04
C GLN A 83 37.89 7.22 -15.82
N ARG A 84 39.06 6.85 -15.30
CA ARG A 84 39.89 5.79 -15.90
C ARG A 84 39.11 4.48 -16.05
N TRP A 85 38.43 4.03 -15.00
CA TRP A 85 37.64 2.79 -15.08
C TRP A 85 36.39 2.91 -15.94
N PHE A 86 35.87 4.11 -16.19
CA PHE A 86 34.85 4.28 -17.21
C PHE A 86 35.42 4.06 -18.61
N ASP A 87 36.62 4.59 -18.90
CA ASP A 87 37.29 4.42 -20.19
C ASP A 87 37.66 2.94 -20.45
N GLU A 88 38.26 2.27 -19.47
CA GLU A 88 38.60 0.85 -19.59
C GLU A 88 37.34 -0.04 -19.65
N GLY A 89 36.30 0.29 -18.89
CA GLY A 89 35.05 -0.47 -18.93
C GLY A 89 34.33 -0.37 -20.28
N GLU A 90 34.41 0.79 -20.93
CA GLU A 90 33.85 1.00 -22.28
C GLU A 90 34.60 0.18 -23.33
N SER A 91 35.94 0.11 -23.28
CA SER A 91 36.74 -0.61 -24.27
C SER A 91 36.50 -2.13 -24.24
N HIS A 92 36.07 -2.67 -23.09
CA HIS A 92 35.73 -4.08 -22.90
C HIS A 92 34.24 -4.39 -23.06
N ALA A 93 33.37 -3.40 -23.24
CA ALA A 93 31.94 -3.61 -23.36
C ALA A 93 31.57 -4.14 -24.76
N LEU A 94 31.16 -5.41 -24.84
CA LEU A 94 30.71 -6.03 -26.10
C LEU A 94 29.37 -5.49 -26.61
N ASP A 95 28.49 -5.08 -25.69
CA ASP A 95 27.16 -4.53 -26.01
C ASP A 95 27.20 -3.00 -26.08
N GLU A 96 26.71 -2.44 -27.19
CA GLU A 96 26.70 -0.99 -27.43
C GLU A 96 25.89 -0.24 -26.36
N ALA A 97 24.79 -0.82 -25.87
CA ALA A 97 23.98 -0.20 -24.82
C ALA A 97 24.70 -0.22 -23.45
N TYR A 98 25.58 -1.20 -23.21
CA TYR A 98 26.43 -1.24 -22.04
C TYR A 98 27.60 -0.26 -22.14
N ALA A 99 28.27 -0.17 -23.31
CA ALA A 99 29.28 0.84 -23.60
C ALA A 99 28.73 2.27 -23.41
N ALA A 100 27.52 2.53 -23.92
CA ALA A 100 26.84 3.82 -23.75
C ALA A 100 26.58 4.17 -22.27
N GLN A 101 26.37 3.18 -21.39
CA GLN A 101 26.25 3.44 -19.95
C GLN A 101 27.55 4.01 -19.38
N PHE A 102 28.74 3.55 -19.82
CA PHE A 102 30.02 4.12 -19.39
C PHE A 102 30.20 5.55 -19.87
N MET A 103 29.88 5.83 -21.14
CA MET A 103 29.94 7.18 -21.69
C MET A 103 29.10 8.18 -20.89
N ASP A 104 27.86 7.82 -20.60
CA ASP A 104 26.98 8.67 -19.79
C ASP A 104 27.41 8.68 -18.32
N GLY A 105 28.05 7.61 -17.83
CA GLY A 105 28.62 7.53 -16.50
C GLY A 105 29.76 8.50 -16.26
N ARG A 106 30.57 8.79 -17.29
CA ARG A 106 31.58 9.87 -17.22
C ARG A 106 30.96 11.24 -17.05
N ARG A 107 29.80 11.47 -17.66
CA ARG A 107 29.07 12.76 -17.62
C ARG A 107 28.34 12.95 -16.28
N ASP A 108 27.78 11.88 -15.74
CA ASP A 108 27.07 11.88 -14.45
C ASP A 108 27.46 10.65 -13.59
N PRO A 109 28.65 10.70 -12.93
CA PRO A 109 29.18 9.56 -12.20
C PRO A 109 28.30 9.13 -11.02
N GLU A 110 27.66 10.10 -10.37
CA GLU A 110 26.78 9.85 -9.22
C GLU A 110 25.52 9.07 -9.65
N ARG A 111 24.95 9.41 -10.81
CA ARG A 111 23.78 8.69 -11.33
C ARG A 111 24.13 7.28 -11.81
N TYR A 112 25.30 7.10 -12.42
CA TYR A 112 25.82 5.76 -12.73
C TYR A 112 26.06 4.94 -11.46
N ARG A 113 26.68 5.53 -10.43
CA ARG A 113 26.85 4.88 -9.12
C ARG A 113 25.52 4.40 -8.55
N LYS A 114 24.45 5.20 -8.61
CA LYS A 114 23.11 4.78 -8.17
C LYS A 114 22.55 3.59 -8.96
N LEU A 115 22.79 3.54 -10.28
CA LEU A 115 22.42 2.39 -11.12
C LEU A 115 23.09 1.10 -10.60
N VAL A 116 24.42 1.15 -10.45
CA VAL A 116 25.23 0.01 -9.98
C VAL A 116 24.92 -0.36 -8.52
N GLN A 117 24.70 0.62 -7.66
CA GLN A 117 24.24 0.39 -6.30
C GLN A 117 22.89 -0.32 -6.30
N GLY A 118 21.94 0.07 -7.16
CA GLY A 118 20.66 -0.65 -7.29
C GLY A 118 20.83 -2.11 -7.68
N ARG A 119 21.75 -2.42 -8.62
CA ARG A 119 22.11 -3.82 -8.97
C ARG A 119 22.66 -4.57 -7.75
N TRP A 120 23.50 -3.92 -6.95
CA TRP A 120 24.00 -4.47 -5.68
C TRP A 120 22.88 -4.78 -4.68
N GLN A 121 21.92 -3.86 -4.53
CA GLN A 121 20.79 -4.03 -3.62
C GLN A 121 19.93 -5.23 -4.01
N ILE A 122 19.73 -5.48 -5.31
CA ILE A 122 19.01 -6.68 -5.79
C ILE A 122 19.75 -7.96 -5.39
N ALA A 123 21.07 -8.03 -5.63
CA ALA A 123 21.88 -9.18 -5.25
C ALA A 123 21.80 -9.47 -3.74
N ASN A 124 21.65 -8.43 -2.92
CA ASN A 124 21.50 -8.52 -1.46
C ASN A 124 20.04 -8.55 -0.98
N HIS A 125 19.10 -8.93 -1.84
CA HIS A 125 17.67 -9.05 -1.54
C HIS A 125 16.96 -7.76 -1.07
N ARG A 126 17.56 -6.59 -1.24
CA ARG A 126 17.02 -5.25 -0.91
C ARG A 126 16.28 -4.61 -2.09
N GLU A 127 15.33 -5.34 -2.67
CA GLU A 127 14.62 -4.92 -3.91
C GLU A 127 13.88 -3.57 -3.78
N GLY A 128 13.29 -3.31 -2.62
CA GLY A 128 12.58 -2.05 -2.37
C GLY A 128 13.48 -0.82 -2.49
N ASP A 129 14.72 -0.93 -2.01
CA ASP A 129 15.70 0.16 -2.03
C ASP A 129 16.36 0.31 -3.40
N ALA A 130 16.64 -0.80 -4.09
CA ALA A 130 17.06 -0.80 -5.50
C ALA A 130 16.10 0.03 -6.38
N ARG A 131 14.79 -0.24 -6.24
CA ARG A 131 13.74 0.47 -7.01
C ARG A 131 13.60 1.94 -6.63
N LYS A 132 13.96 2.35 -5.41
CA LYS A 132 13.99 3.78 -5.06
C LYS A 132 15.13 4.46 -5.83
N LEU A 133 16.33 3.89 -5.76
CA LEU A 133 17.51 4.42 -6.47
C LEU A 133 17.27 4.52 -7.97
N TRP A 134 16.77 3.47 -8.62
CA TRP A 134 16.51 3.50 -10.06
C TRP A 134 15.39 4.46 -10.47
N ARG A 135 14.39 4.70 -9.61
CA ARG A 135 13.40 5.76 -9.86
C ARG A 135 14.03 7.15 -9.80
N GLU A 136 14.97 7.38 -8.89
CA GLU A 136 15.72 8.64 -8.85
C GLU A 136 16.57 8.82 -10.12
N VAL A 137 17.25 7.77 -10.56
CA VAL A 137 18.02 7.75 -11.81
C VAL A 137 17.13 8.12 -12.99
N VAL A 138 15.97 7.47 -13.15
CA VAL A 138 15.05 7.74 -14.28
C VAL A 138 14.38 9.12 -14.17
N LYS A 139 14.11 9.61 -12.96
CA LYS A 139 13.47 10.92 -12.74
C LYS A 139 14.40 12.08 -13.14
N ALA A 140 15.71 11.93 -12.95
CA ALA A 140 16.69 12.95 -13.29
C ALA A 140 16.84 13.14 -14.80
N ASN A 141 16.92 12.03 -15.55
CA ASN A 141 16.89 12.00 -17.00
C ASN A 141 16.35 10.63 -17.43
N ASN A 142 15.48 10.60 -18.44
CA ASN A 142 14.80 9.39 -18.90
C ASN A 142 15.21 8.92 -20.30
N THR A 143 16.09 9.65 -21.00
CA THR A 143 16.45 9.35 -22.40
C THR A 143 17.81 8.69 -22.58
N ASP A 144 18.71 8.81 -21.60
CA ASP A 144 20.09 8.33 -21.73
C ASP A 144 20.27 6.86 -21.35
N ALA A 145 21.45 6.30 -21.61
CA ALA A 145 21.70 4.87 -21.47
C ALA A 145 21.56 4.40 -20.01
N ILE A 146 21.94 5.24 -19.04
CA ILE A 146 21.80 4.94 -17.60
C ILE A 146 20.31 4.85 -17.24
N ALA A 147 19.48 5.77 -17.74
CA ALA A 147 18.03 5.75 -17.49
C ALA A 147 17.37 4.52 -18.09
N LEU A 148 17.73 4.20 -19.34
CA LEU A 148 17.21 3.05 -20.06
C LEU A 148 17.57 1.76 -19.33
N ALA A 149 18.83 1.62 -18.90
CA ALA A 149 19.28 0.50 -18.08
C ALA A 149 18.52 0.45 -16.74
N ALA A 150 18.39 1.56 -16.01
CA ALA A 150 17.64 1.61 -14.75
C ALA A 150 16.15 1.26 -14.92
N ASN A 151 15.54 1.60 -16.06
CA ASN A 151 14.16 1.27 -16.37
C ASN A 151 14.01 -0.21 -16.77
N ALA A 152 14.94 -0.74 -17.57
CA ALA A 152 15.02 -2.16 -17.90
C ALA A 152 15.19 -3.01 -16.64
N GLU A 153 16.11 -2.62 -15.76
CA GLU A 153 16.35 -3.26 -14.46
C GLU A 153 15.12 -3.21 -13.56
N GLN A 154 14.38 -2.10 -13.55
CA GLN A 154 13.10 -2.04 -12.82
C GLN A 154 12.10 -3.05 -13.37
N LYS A 155 11.95 -3.14 -14.69
CA LYS A 155 11.00 -4.04 -15.36
C LYS A 155 11.46 -5.49 -15.42
N ALA A 156 12.73 -5.77 -15.16
CA ALA A 156 13.28 -7.10 -15.27
C ALA A 156 12.54 -8.09 -14.36
N PRO A 157 12.18 -9.27 -14.88
CA PRO A 157 11.55 -10.33 -14.10
C PRO A 157 12.45 -10.73 -12.93
N ARG A 158 11.83 -11.15 -11.82
CA ARG A 158 12.56 -11.57 -10.62
C ARG A 158 12.50 -13.07 -10.43
N ALA A 159 13.63 -13.65 -10.06
CA ALA A 159 13.68 -15.04 -9.63
C ALA A 159 12.61 -15.33 -8.57
N LEU A 160 11.94 -16.46 -8.71
CA LEU A 160 11.01 -16.95 -7.71
C LEU A 160 11.80 -17.31 -6.45
N LYS A 161 11.40 -16.76 -5.30
CA LYS A 161 11.94 -17.23 -4.02
C LYS A 161 11.13 -18.43 -3.52
N ASP A 162 11.73 -19.25 -2.67
CA ASP A 162 11.04 -20.36 -2.03
C ASP A 162 9.74 -19.90 -1.36
N GLY A 163 8.66 -20.67 -1.57
CA GLY A 163 7.32 -20.34 -1.08
C GLY A 163 6.61 -19.19 -1.83
N GLN A 164 7.17 -18.65 -2.91
CA GLN A 164 6.51 -17.63 -3.73
C GLN A 164 5.70 -18.18 -4.90
N MET A 165 5.64 -19.51 -5.05
CA MET A 165 4.77 -20.16 -6.02
C MET A 165 3.31 -19.79 -5.74
N PRO A 166 2.56 -19.33 -6.77
CA PRO A 166 1.15 -19.02 -6.61
C PRO A 166 0.35 -20.31 -6.42
N SER A 167 -0.61 -20.27 -5.50
CA SER A 167 -1.65 -21.29 -5.45
C SER A 167 -2.59 -21.10 -6.65
N LEU A 168 -2.87 -22.17 -7.38
CA LEU A 168 -3.85 -22.22 -8.47
C LEU A 168 -4.95 -23.18 -8.05
N TRP A 169 -5.89 -22.71 -7.25
CA TRP A 169 -6.99 -23.54 -6.78
C TRP A 169 -8.30 -22.76 -6.87
N THR A 170 -9.32 -23.41 -7.40
CA THR A 170 -10.66 -22.84 -7.53
C THR A 170 -11.71 -23.91 -7.24
N TYR A 171 -12.73 -23.55 -6.47
CA TYR A 171 -13.91 -24.37 -6.20
C TYR A 171 -15.16 -23.59 -6.58
N ASN A 172 -15.95 -24.11 -7.54
CA ASN A 172 -17.14 -23.45 -8.09
C ASN A 172 -16.88 -21.99 -8.52
N GLY A 173 -15.71 -21.74 -9.12
CA GLY A 173 -15.30 -20.41 -9.59
C GLY A 173 -14.83 -19.45 -8.50
N ILE A 174 -14.80 -19.87 -7.23
CA ILE A 174 -14.23 -19.10 -6.12
C ILE A 174 -12.83 -19.64 -5.82
N GLY A 175 -11.83 -18.76 -5.78
CA GLY A 175 -10.47 -19.18 -5.44
C GLY A 175 -9.42 -18.26 -6.06
N VAL A 176 -8.27 -18.81 -6.40
CA VAL A 176 -7.13 -18.07 -6.96
C VAL A 176 -6.67 -18.72 -8.27
N GLY A 177 -6.34 -17.89 -9.24
CA GLY A 177 -5.83 -18.39 -10.52
C GLY A 177 -5.31 -17.28 -11.42
N PHE A 178 -4.66 -17.67 -12.51
CA PHE A 178 -4.18 -16.74 -13.51
C PHE A 178 -5.31 -16.16 -14.37
N SER A 179 -5.10 -14.93 -14.85
CA SER A 179 -6.06 -14.19 -15.66
C SER A 179 -5.33 -13.20 -16.56
N GLY A 180 -5.67 -13.24 -17.85
CA GLY A 180 -5.10 -12.40 -18.89
C GLY A 180 -3.67 -12.75 -19.27
N SER A 181 -3.22 -12.17 -20.38
CA SER A 181 -1.86 -12.24 -20.89
C SER A 181 -1.43 -10.85 -21.37
N ARG A 182 -0.16 -10.50 -21.17
CA ARG A 182 0.47 -9.27 -21.68
C ARG A 182 1.97 -9.47 -21.84
N ASP A 183 2.64 -8.52 -22.50
CA ASP A 183 4.10 -8.46 -22.63
C ASP A 183 4.72 -9.80 -23.05
N ARG A 184 4.14 -10.39 -24.12
CA ARG A 184 4.63 -11.62 -24.72
C ARG A 184 6.00 -11.36 -25.36
N TRP A 185 6.95 -12.22 -25.05
CA TRP A 185 8.31 -12.19 -25.58
C TRP A 185 8.47 -13.22 -26.72
N ASP A 186 9.56 -13.12 -27.47
CA ASP A 186 9.84 -13.97 -28.62
C ASP A 186 10.04 -15.45 -28.23
N ASP A 187 10.41 -15.70 -26.97
CA ASP A 187 10.47 -17.04 -26.36
C ASP A 187 9.08 -17.65 -26.07
N GLY A 188 7.99 -16.93 -26.37
CA GLY A 188 6.62 -17.32 -26.10
C GLY A 188 6.15 -17.06 -24.66
N SER A 189 7.04 -16.66 -23.75
CA SER A 189 6.69 -16.32 -22.38
C SER A 189 5.85 -15.05 -22.33
N TYR A 190 4.92 -14.97 -21.39
CA TYR A 190 4.10 -13.78 -21.20
C TYR A 190 3.80 -13.53 -19.73
N ALA A 191 3.45 -12.30 -19.40
CA ALA A 191 3.03 -11.92 -18.06
C ALA A 191 1.53 -12.18 -17.86
N THR A 192 1.18 -12.91 -16.82
CA THR A 192 -0.21 -13.13 -16.38
C THR A 192 -0.44 -12.58 -14.97
N THR A 193 -1.69 -12.24 -14.64
CA THR A 193 -2.05 -11.72 -13.32
C THR A 193 -2.67 -12.84 -12.48
N HIS A 194 -2.10 -13.09 -11.31
CA HIS A 194 -2.66 -13.98 -10.30
C HIS A 194 -3.73 -13.24 -9.52
N CYS A 195 -4.99 -13.66 -9.65
CA CYS A 195 -6.14 -12.97 -9.08
C CYS A 195 -6.92 -13.89 -8.14
N PHE A 196 -7.51 -13.31 -7.11
CA PHE A 196 -8.66 -13.92 -6.42
C PHE A 196 -9.91 -13.75 -7.28
N LYS A 197 -10.58 -14.85 -7.56
CA LYS A 197 -11.76 -14.97 -8.42
C LYS A 197 -13.00 -15.26 -7.59
N ILE A 198 -14.11 -14.65 -7.97
CA ILE A 198 -15.44 -14.99 -7.48
C ILE A 198 -16.30 -15.27 -8.71
N PHE A 199 -16.91 -16.46 -8.76
CA PHE A 199 -17.66 -16.93 -9.94
C PHE A 199 -16.89 -16.76 -11.25
N TYR A 200 -15.60 -17.14 -11.25
CA TYR A 200 -14.67 -17.03 -12.40
C TYR A 200 -14.30 -15.60 -12.83
N ILE A 201 -14.88 -14.57 -12.21
CA ILE A 201 -14.55 -13.16 -12.47
C ILE A 201 -13.33 -12.78 -11.61
N PRO A 202 -12.22 -12.28 -12.19
CA PRO A 202 -11.06 -11.84 -11.43
C PRO A 202 -11.38 -10.55 -10.67
N ILE A 203 -11.52 -10.63 -9.35
CA ILE A 203 -11.90 -9.48 -8.52
C ILE A 203 -10.63 -8.78 -8.03
N ILE A 204 -9.76 -9.49 -7.31
CA ILE A 204 -8.62 -8.89 -6.61
C ILE A 204 -7.31 -9.37 -7.24
N PRO A 205 -6.56 -8.52 -7.96
CA PRO A 205 -5.25 -8.90 -8.47
C PRO A 205 -4.25 -8.96 -7.30
N LEU A 206 -3.64 -10.12 -7.11
CA LEU A 206 -2.73 -10.40 -6.00
C LEU A 206 -1.28 -10.11 -6.40
N LYS A 207 -0.83 -10.72 -7.50
CA LYS A 207 0.55 -10.67 -8.03
C LYS A 207 0.54 -10.83 -9.55
N ALA A 208 1.69 -10.67 -10.18
CA ALA A 208 1.89 -11.04 -11.58
C ALA A 208 3.07 -12.00 -11.71
N TYR A 209 3.01 -12.87 -12.70
CA TYR A 209 4.01 -13.88 -12.97
C TYR A 209 4.27 -13.94 -14.46
N ARG A 210 5.53 -14.20 -14.84
CA ARG A 210 5.89 -14.56 -16.21
C ARG A 210 5.81 -16.06 -16.34
N VAL A 211 5.02 -16.52 -17.30
CA VAL A 211 4.70 -17.92 -17.51
C VAL A 211 4.89 -18.30 -18.97
N VAL A 212 5.09 -19.60 -19.21
CA VAL A 212 4.99 -20.25 -20.51
C VAL A 212 3.89 -21.30 -20.41
N ASP A 213 3.08 -21.44 -21.45
CA ASP A 213 2.03 -22.45 -21.51
C ASP A 213 2.67 -23.86 -21.57
N GLY A 214 2.12 -24.82 -20.82
CA GLY A 214 2.60 -26.20 -20.83
C GLY A 214 2.12 -27.02 -22.02
N GLN A 215 2.41 -28.31 -22.02
CA GLN A 215 1.95 -29.21 -23.10
C GLN A 215 0.46 -29.56 -22.96
N GLU A 216 -0.05 -29.58 -21.73
CA GLU A 216 -1.45 -29.85 -21.43
C GLU A 216 -2.28 -28.58 -21.21
N ASP A 217 -3.60 -28.68 -21.44
CA ASP A 217 -4.53 -27.59 -21.18
C ASP A 217 -4.53 -27.20 -19.70
N ASN A 218 -4.24 -25.92 -19.42
CA ASN A 218 -4.11 -25.33 -18.07
C ASN A 218 -2.83 -25.67 -17.30
N GLU A 219 -1.82 -26.22 -17.97
CA GLU A 219 -0.48 -26.31 -17.40
C GLU A 219 0.29 -25.00 -17.63
N TYR A 220 1.00 -24.53 -16.61
CA TYR A 220 1.81 -23.31 -16.68
C TYR A 220 3.19 -23.55 -16.08
N PHE A 221 4.23 -23.24 -16.85
CA PHE A 221 5.60 -23.15 -16.34
C PHE A 221 5.86 -21.72 -15.88
N ILE A 222 6.02 -21.54 -14.57
CA ILE A 222 6.26 -20.22 -13.98
C ILE A 222 7.76 -19.94 -14.00
N LEU A 223 8.18 -18.97 -14.81
CA LEU A 223 9.58 -18.62 -14.97
C LEU A 223 10.05 -17.63 -13.91
N ALA A 224 9.22 -16.61 -13.65
CA ALA A 224 9.61 -15.51 -12.79
C ALA A 224 8.42 -14.75 -12.21
N ARG A 225 8.69 -13.99 -11.14
CA ARG A 225 7.73 -13.01 -10.61
C ARG A 225 7.83 -11.72 -11.42
N GLU A 226 6.66 -11.24 -11.85
CA GLU A 226 6.52 -10.03 -12.64
C GLU A 226 5.90 -8.90 -11.82
N GLN A 227 6.09 -7.66 -12.25
CA GLN A 227 5.40 -6.54 -11.61
C GLN A 227 3.91 -6.53 -11.96
N LEU A 228 3.06 -6.23 -10.98
CA LEU A 228 1.66 -5.88 -11.27
C LEU A 228 1.60 -4.63 -12.15
N SER A 229 0.77 -4.70 -13.20
CA SER A 229 0.38 -3.55 -14.00
C SER A 229 -0.09 -2.39 -13.11
N SER A 230 0.21 -1.16 -13.50
CA SER A 230 -0.22 0.05 -12.80
C SER A 230 -1.73 0.07 -12.60
N PHE A 231 -2.50 -0.35 -13.60
CA PHE A 231 -3.96 -0.46 -13.50
C PHE A 231 -4.38 -1.47 -12.42
N ALA A 232 -3.83 -2.68 -12.44
CA ALA A 232 -4.14 -3.72 -11.46
C ALA A 232 -3.79 -3.29 -10.03
N ARG A 233 -2.70 -2.53 -9.86
CA ARG A 233 -2.29 -1.98 -8.56
C ARG A 233 -3.27 -0.93 -8.05
N ILE A 234 -3.72 -0.01 -8.90
CA ILE A 234 -4.74 1.00 -8.56
C ILE A 234 -6.04 0.29 -8.20
N TRP A 235 -6.50 -0.64 -9.04
CA TRP A 235 -7.73 -1.41 -8.82
C TRP A 235 -7.74 -2.14 -7.47
N ARG A 236 -6.63 -2.79 -7.10
CA ARG A 236 -6.48 -3.44 -5.79
C ARG A 236 -6.71 -2.47 -4.63
N TRP A 237 -6.13 -1.27 -4.69
CA TRP A 237 -6.30 -0.27 -3.64
C TRP A 237 -7.68 0.36 -3.66
N SER A 238 -8.28 0.59 -4.84
CA SER A 238 -9.65 1.07 -4.97
C SER A 238 -10.66 0.11 -4.35
N LEU A 239 -10.52 -1.20 -4.56
CA LEU A 239 -11.38 -2.21 -3.94
C LEU A 239 -11.28 -2.18 -2.41
N LEU A 240 -10.07 -2.13 -1.86
CA LEU A 240 -9.88 -2.00 -0.41
C LEU A 240 -10.49 -0.71 0.13
N GLY A 241 -10.31 0.41 -0.58
CA GLY A 241 -10.93 1.69 -0.25
C GLY A 241 -12.45 1.61 -0.22
N MET A 242 -13.07 0.97 -1.22
CA MET A 242 -14.52 0.78 -1.26
C MET A 242 -15.05 -0.08 -0.11
N ILE A 243 -14.33 -1.12 0.29
CA ILE A 243 -14.71 -1.95 1.45
C ILE A 243 -14.71 -1.11 2.73
N VAL A 244 -13.65 -0.34 2.98
CA VAL A 244 -13.54 0.55 4.15
C VAL A 244 -14.66 1.59 4.15
N LEU A 245 -14.92 2.23 3.01
CA LEU A 245 -15.99 3.21 2.85
C LEU A 245 -17.37 2.58 3.10
N GLY A 246 -17.60 1.36 2.61
CA GLY A 246 -18.84 0.63 2.84
C GLY A 246 -19.10 0.33 4.32
N ILE A 247 -18.07 -0.12 5.05
CA ILE A 247 -18.15 -0.35 6.50
C ILE A 247 -18.42 0.96 7.24
N ALA A 248 -17.70 2.04 6.90
CA ALA A 248 -17.88 3.35 7.53
C ALA A 248 -19.29 3.90 7.29
N TRP A 249 -19.76 3.83 6.04
CA TRP A 249 -21.13 4.22 5.66
C TRP A 249 -22.17 3.42 6.43
N TYR A 250 -22.01 2.11 6.54
CA TYR A 250 -22.92 1.26 7.32
C TYR A 250 -22.94 1.65 8.81
N GLY A 251 -21.78 1.94 9.40
CA GLY A 251 -21.68 2.41 10.79
C GLY A 251 -22.37 3.77 11.00
N ILE A 252 -22.14 4.73 10.11
CA ILE A 252 -22.79 6.04 10.18
C ILE A 252 -24.30 5.91 9.97
N SER A 253 -24.73 5.17 8.96
CA SER A 253 -26.14 4.96 8.66
C SER A 253 -26.85 4.26 9.81
N SER A 254 -26.26 3.22 10.40
CA SER A 254 -26.84 2.54 11.55
C SER A 254 -26.91 3.43 12.79
N HIS A 255 -25.91 4.29 13.02
CA HIS A 255 -25.93 5.26 14.12
C HIS A 255 -26.96 6.39 13.93
N LEU A 256 -27.05 6.95 12.72
CA LEU A 256 -27.99 8.03 12.42
C LEU A 256 -29.44 7.54 12.42
N ASN A 257 -29.66 6.31 11.96
CA ASN A 257 -30.97 5.67 11.91
C ASN A 257 -31.29 4.87 13.18
N ASP A 258 -30.50 4.98 14.26
CA ASP A 258 -30.80 4.35 15.54
C ASP A 258 -32.16 4.85 16.05
N PRO A 259 -33.19 3.98 16.15
CA PRO A 259 -34.53 4.38 16.57
C PRO A 259 -34.54 5.02 17.96
N ASN A 260 -33.63 4.62 18.85
CA ASN A 260 -33.53 5.20 20.20
C ASN A 260 -32.97 6.62 20.17
N ARG A 261 -32.04 6.90 19.27
CA ARG A 261 -31.50 8.25 19.06
C ARG A 261 -32.56 9.16 18.46
N LEU A 262 -33.26 8.71 17.42
CA LEU A 262 -34.32 9.48 16.77
C LEU A 262 -35.49 9.77 17.73
N ALA A 263 -35.91 8.78 18.54
CA ALA A 263 -36.92 8.97 19.58
C ALA A 263 -36.50 10.05 20.59
N ARG A 264 -35.24 10.02 21.05
CA ARG A 264 -34.69 11.05 21.96
C ARG A 264 -34.70 12.45 21.34
N ILE A 265 -34.28 12.59 20.08
CA ILE A 265 -34.29 13.89 19.38
C ILE A 265 -35.73 14.42 19.25
N ARG A 266 -36.67 13.60 18.77
CA ARG A 266 -38.09 14.00 18.64
C ARG A 266 -38.72 14.38 19.98
N TRP A 267 -38.33 13.68 21.04
CA TRP A 267 -38.80 13.96 22.39
C TRP A 267 -38.26 15.30 22.89
N ASP A 268 -36.95 15.53 22.76
CA ASP A 268 -36.31 16.78 23.17
C ASP A 268 -36.90 17.97 22.38
N GLU A 269 -37.15 17.83 21.08
CA GLU A 269 -37.86 18.82 20.24
C GLU A 269 -39.30 19.09 20.71
N SER A 270 -40.01 18.04 21.14
CA SER A 270 -41.39 18.18 21.63
C SER A 270 -41.44 18.90 22.97
N MET A 271 -40.49 18.60 23.88
CA MET A 271 -40.35 19.31 25.15
C MET A 271 -40.03 20.80 24.95
N GLU A 272 -39.23 21.14 23.95
CA GLU A 272 -38.97 22.55 23.60
C GLU A 272 -40.24 23.27 23.11
N LYS A 273 -41.09 22.59 22.32
CA LYS A 273 -42.39 23.13 21.88
C LYS A 273 -43.34 23.34 23.05
N VAL A 274 -43.42 22.36 23.95
CA VAL A 274 -44.24 22.41 25.17
C VAL A 274 -43.85 23.61 26.04
N ALA A 275 -42.55 23.88 26.19
CA ALA A 275 -42.06 25.00 26.98
C ALA A 275 -42.50 26.38 26.44
N LYS A 276 -42.78 26.49 25.13
CA LYS A 276 -43.19 27.73 24.47
C LYS A 276 -44.70 27.81 24.20
N ALA A 277 -45.44 26.70 24.33
CA ALA A 277 -46.84 26.61 24.00
C ALA A 277 -47.75 27.15 25.12
N ALA A 278 -48.99 27.51 24.76
CA ALA A 278 -50.03 27.79 25.75
C ALA A 278 -50.31 26.53 26.60
N PRO A 279 -50.71 26.66 27.87
CA PRO A 279 -50.88 25.52 28.77
C PRO A 279 -51.75 24.36 28.21
N ASP A 280 -52.84 24.68 27.53
CA ASP A 280 -53.72 23.68 26.91
C ASP A 280 -53.06 22.93 25.76
N ASP A 281 -52.32 23.63 24.90
CA ASP A 281 -51.62 23.04 23.76
C ASP A 281 -50.40 22.24 24.22
N ALA A 282 -49.69 22.73 25.25
CA ALA A 282 -48.58 22.05 25.90
C ALA A 282 -49.03 20.71 26.50
N LEU A 283 -50.16 20.68 27.21
CA LEU A 283 -50.73 19.44 27.74
C LEU A 283 -51.18 18.49 26.63
N ARG A 284 -51.77 19.00 25.54
CA ARG A 284 -52.19 18.17 24.41
C ARG A 284 -51.00 17.50 23.71
N GLU A 285 -49.91 18.24 23.50
CA GLU A 285 -48.69 17.69 22.91
C GLU A 285 -48.04 16.65 23.84
N LEU A 286 -47.92 16.93 25.15
CA LEU A 286 -47.39 15.96 26.12
C LEU A 286 -48.24 14.68 26.19
N ASP A 287 -49.57 14.81 26.23
CA ASP A 287 -50.49 13.68 26.25
C ASP A 287 -50.38 12.83 24.97
N ALA A 288 -50.18 13.46 23.81
CA ALA A 288 -49.96 12.78 22.55
C ALA A 288 -48.62 12.01 22.55
N ARG A 289 -47.56 12.63 23.05
CA ARG A 289 -46.21 12.02 23.10
C ARG A 289 -46.10 10.89 24.10
N MET A 290 -46.76 10.99 25.26
CA MET A 290 -46.82 9.88 26.22
C MET A 290 -47.59 8.67 25.68
N LYS A 291 -48.48 8.85 24.71
CA LYS A 291 -49.17 7.75 24.02
C LYS A 291 -48.41 7.21 22.81
N ASP A 292 -47.37 7.92 22.37
CA ASP A 292 -46.54 7.52 21.24
C ASP A 292 -45.64 6.34 21.62
N TYR A 293 -45.36 5.48 20.64
CA TYR A 293 -44.48 4.33 20.78
C TYR A 293 -43.03 4.75 21.09
N ASP A 294 -42.67 6.01 20.92
CA ASP A 294 -41.32 6.50 21.24
C ASP A 294 -41.07 6.65 22.77
N LEU A 295 -42.09 6.57 23.64
CA LEU A 295 -41.93 6.75 25.10
C LEU A 295 -40.97 5.72 25.74
N TRP A 296 -41.02 4.45 25.33
CA TRP A 296 -40.15 3.41 25.89
C TRP A 296 -38.69 3.55 25.43
N ARG A 297 -38.42 4.37 24.40
CA ARG A 297 -37.09 4.56 23.79
C ARG A 297 -36.31 5.75 24.34
N VAL A 298 -36.98 6.73 24.96
CA VAL A 298 -36.36 7.98 25.43
C VAL A 298 -35.65 7.86 26.78
N GLY A 299 -35.86 6.73 27.47
CA GLY A 299 -35.31 6.43 28.78
C GLY A 299 -36.17 7.00 29.92
N ARG A 300 -36.12 6.34 31.08
CA ARG A 300 -36.99 6.60 32.23
C ARG A 300 -36.90 8.04 32.75
N ASP A 301 -35.70 8.62 32.84
CA ASP A 301 -35.51 10.00 33.33
C ASP A 301 -36.25 11.05 32.48
N ARG A 302 -36.24 10.90 31.14
CA ARG A 302 -36.98 11.80 30.24
C ARG A 302 -38.49 11.63 30.36
N ALA A 303 -38.95 10.38 30.49
CA ALA A 303 -40.37 10.08 30.70
C ALA A 303 -40.88 10.67 32.03
N GLU A 304 -40.12 10.50 33.12
CA GLU A 304 -40.45 11.07 34.44
C GLU A 304 -40.46 12.61 34.43
N LYS A 305 -39.51 13.25 33.72
CA LYS A 305 -39.50 14.71 33.54
C LYS A 305 -40.73 15.22 32.79
N ALA A 306 -41.16 14.53 31.74
CA ALA A 306 -42.39 14.91 31.03
C ALA A 306 -43.62 14.72 31.92
N GLY A 307 -43.70 13.62 32.68
CA GLY A 307 -44.78 13.43 33.64
C GLY A 307 -44.84 14.53 34.69
N ALA A 308 -43.68 15.00 35.18
CA ALA A 308 -43.60 16.15 36.08
C ALA A 308 -44.12 17.44 35.44
N GLU A 309 -43.78 17.69 34.17
CA GLU A 309 -44.27 18.86 33.42
C GLU A 309 -45.78 18.80 33.20
N VAL A 310 -46.36 17.63 32.92
CA VAL A 310 -47.82 17.46 32.82
C VAL A 310 -48.50 17.87 34.12
N VAL A 311 -47.98 17.39 35.26
CA VAL A 311 -48.51 17.73 36.60
C VAL A 311 -48.37 19.23 36.86
N ARG A 312 -47.20 19.80 36.58
CA ARG A 312 -46.92 21.22 36.80
C ARG A 312 -47.86 22.12 35.99
N ILE A 313 -48.02 21.86 34.70
CA ILE A 313 -48.89 22.65 33.82
C ILE A 313 -50.36 22.46 34.22
N ALA A 314 -50.79 21.22 34.48
CA ALA A 314 -52.17 20.95 34.91
C ALA A 314 -52.51 21.64 36.24
N ALA A 315 -51.59 21.65 37.20
CA ALA A 315 -51.75 22.35 38.47
C ALA A 315 -51.79 23.88 38.28
N ALA A 316 -50.95 24.43 37.40
CA ALA A 316 -50.93 25.87 37.11
C ALA A 316 -52.25 26.38 36.48
N MET A 317 -53.00 25.51 35.81
CA MET A 317 -54.30 25.85 35.22
C MET A 317 -55.47 25.86 36.22
N VAL A 318 -55.25 25.39 37.45
CA VAL A 318 -56.30 25.38 38.48
C VAL A 318 -56.47 26.79 39.06
N LYS A 319 -57.68 27.35 38.95
CA LYS A 319 -58.02 28.67 39.50
C LYS A 319 -57.93 28.65 41.04
N LYS A 320 -57.43 29.74 41.64
CA LYS A 320 -57.41 29.93 43.11
C LYS A 320 -58.56 30.86 43.54
N PRO A 321 -59.33 30.55 44.61
CA PRO A 321 -59.31 29.29 45.38
C PRO A 321 -59.77 28.10 44.53
N PHE A 322 -59.16 26.93 44.75
CA PHE A 322 -59.46 25.74 43.96
C PHE A 322 -60.59 24.92 44.55
N THR A 323 -61.37 24.28 43.67
CA THR A 323 -62.40 23.31 44.10
C THR A 323 -61.83 21.90 44.17
N LEU A 324 -62.44 21.05 45.00
CA LEU A 324 -62.08 19.62 45.08
C LEU A 324 -62.12 18.93 43.72
N GLU A 325 -63.06 19.31 42.85
CA GLU A 325 -63.17 18.75 41.51
C GLU A 325 -61.96 19.09 40.62
N GLN A 326 -61.43 20.31 40.75
CA GLN A 326 -60.23 20.74 40.01
C GLN A 326 -58.99 19.97 40.49
N ALA A 327 -58.83 19.75 41.79
CA ALA A 327 -57.75 18.93 42.34
C ALA A 327 -57.84 17.48 41.84
N ASN A 328 -59.04 16.88 41.89
CA ASN A 328 -59.28 15.52 41.39
C ASN A 328 -59.05 15.37 39.88
N ARG A 329 -59.09 16.46 39.10
CA ARG A 329 -58.77 16.44 37.67
C ARG A 329 -57.26 16.27 37.44
N VAL A 330 -56.43 16.94 38.24
CA VAL A 330 -54.96 16.81 38.17
C VAL A 330 -54.54 15.38 38.56
N VAL A 331 -55.07 14.86 39.67
CA VAL A 331 -54.81 13.48 40.13
C VAL A 331 -55.20 12.44 39.08
N ARG A 332 -56.42 12.53 38.52
CA ARG A 332 -56.86 11.60 37.47
C ARG A 332 -55.98 11.63 36.23
N ARG A 333 -55.44 12.80 35.86
CA ARG A 333 -54.52 12.92 34.72
C ARG A 333 -53.18 12.25 35.04
N TYR A 334 -52.64 12.46 36.25
CA TYR A 334 -51.45 11.76 36.71
C TYR A 334 -51.64 10.23 36.71
N ASP A 335 -52.77 9.75 37.21
CA ASP A 335 -53.11 8.32 37.23
C ASP A 335 -53.35 7.74 35.83
N ALA A 336 -53.66 8.57 34.83
CA ALA A 336 -53.81 8.14 33.44
C ALA A 336 -52.46 8.06 32.68
N MET A 337 -51.36 8.58 33.24
CA MET A 337 -50.05 8.53 32.58
C MET A 337 -49.47 7.10 32.51
N PRO A 338 -48.61 6.80 31.53
CA PRO A 338 -47.85 5.54 31.50
C PRO A 338 -46.94 5.39 32.73
N THR A 339 -46.64 4.14 33.12
CA THR A 339 -45.87 3.83 34.33
C THR A 339 -44.48 4.48 34.32
N GLU A 340 -43.86 4.57 33.15
CA GLU A 340 -42.55 5.19 32.91
C GLU A 340 -42.55 6.70 33.22
N ALA A 341 -43.69 7.37 33.06
CA ALA A 341 -43.83 8.81 33.31
C ALA A 341 -44.33 9.13 34.73
N LYS A 342 -44.83 8.16 35.48
CA LYS A 342 -45.34 8.34 36.86
C LYS A 342 -44.26 8.36 37.93
N GLY A 343 -43.06 7.89 37.62
CA GLY A 343 -41.98 7.75 38.60
C GLY A 343 -41.32 9.08 39.00
N GLY A 344 -40.41 9.00 39.98
CA GLY A 344 -39.43 10.04 40.31
C GLY A 344 -39.98 11.46 40.36
N ALA A 345 -39.56 12.29 39.41
CA ALA A 345 -39.89 13.71 39.33
C ALA A 345 -41.41 13.98 39.23
N ALA A 346 -42.18 13.12 38.55
CA ALA A 346 -43.62 13.31 38.40
C ALA A 346 -44.35 13.11 39.73
N ARG A 347 -43.96 12.06 40.46
CA ARG A 347 -44.49 11.82 41.81
C ARG A 347 -44.12 12.95 42.76
N ALA A 348 -42.89 13.47 42.66
CA ALA A 348 -42.45 14.60 43.47
C ALA A 348 -43.23 15.88 43.15
N ALA A 349 -43.63 16.11 41.89
CA ALA A 349 -44.44 17.27 41.50
C ALA A 349 -45.92 17.18 41.94
N MET A 350 -46.41 15.99 42.28
CA MET A 350 -47.76 15.77 42.80
C MET A 350 -47.90 16.06 44.30
N VAL A 351 -46.79 15.97 45.05
CA VAL A 351 -46.72 16.22 46.50
C VAL A 351 -46.43 17.70 46.73
#